data_AF-A0A8H7Z123-F1
#
_entry.id   AF-A0A8H7Z123-F1
#
_cell.length_a   1.000
_cell.length_b   1.000
_cell.length_c   1.000
_cell.angle_alpha   90.00
_cell.angle_beta   90.00
_cell.angle_gamma   90.00
#
_symmetry.space_group_name_H-M   'P 1'
#
loop_
_entity.id
_entity.type
_entity.pdbx_description
1 polymer ?
#
loop_
_entity_poly.entity_id
_entity_poly.type
_entity_poly.pdbx_seq_one_letter_code
_entity_poly.pdbx_strand_id
1 'polypeptide(L)'
;MAAISQAIICRHLLPVLQQNIQFQANVEVHGLINAIAMDFVPAYIFGLASGTNFLEDIPTARDWFRVYQSRKPFEFFYQVPRMTYLAKMLKIPLISKWSDKANQVMENWGLEMIDYAEKFLASTDPACEPVVYKQVKQSLLKKLTRDNLEVIEATASRVSLRDVDHLAANHETSAVALTYFHRELSRNPDLQGELRRIGDAFTKNNSPISP
;
A
#
# COMPACT_ATOMS: atom_id res chain seq x y z
N MET A 1 1.00 14.75 2.61
CA MET A 1 2.02 14.20 1.69
C MET A 1 3.44 14.47 2.11
N ALA A 2 3.88 15.73 2.32
CA ALA A 2 5.27 16.01 2.72
C ALA A 2 5.71 15.23 3.99
N ALA A 3 4.87 15.16 5.02
CA ALA A 3 5.16 14.40 6.25
C ALA A 3 5.36 12.89 6.00
N ILE A 4 4.49 12.29 5.18
CA ILE A 4 4.56 10.86 4.79
C ILE A 4 5.84 10.61 3.99
N SER A 5 6.11 11.42 2.96
CA SER A 5 7.33 11.30 2.15
C SER A 5 8.60 11.46 3.00
N GLN A 6 8.61 12.42 3.91
CA GLN A 6 9.75 12.64 4.82
C GLN A 6 9.97 11.44 5.74
N ALA A 7 8.91 10.84 6.29
CA ALA A 7 9.02 9.66 7.12
C ALA A 7 9.55 8.46 6.31
N ILE A 8 8.86 8.09 5.23
CA ILE A 8 9.18 6.86 4.50
C ILE A 8 10.52 6.98 3.78
N ILE A 9 10.81 8.09 3.10
CA ILE A 9 12.04 8.23 2.31
C ILE A 9 13.23 8.52 3.22
N CYS A 10 13.13 9.52 4.08
CA CYS A 10 14.29 9.98 4.84
C CYS A 10 14.50 9.20 6.14
N ARG A 11 13.43 8.73 6.80
CA ARG A 11 13.56 8.02 8.08
C ARG A 11 13.60 6.51 7.93
N HIS A 12 12.89 5.92 6.95
CA HIS A 12 12.87 4.45 6.81
C HIS A 12 13.80 3.98 5.69
N LEU A 13 13.62 4.46 4.45
CA LEU A 13 14.38 3.98 3.29
C LEU A 13 15.86 4.35 3.32
N LEU A 14 16.19 5.61 3.62
CA LEU A 14 17.58 6.08 3.57
C LEU A 14 18.48 5.31 4.57
N PRO A 15 18.08 5.08 5.84
CA PRO A 15 18.86 4.25 6.76
C PRO A 15 19.05 2.81 6.26
N VAL A 16 18.03 2.19 5.67
CA VAL A 16 18.16 0.84 5.08
C VAL A 16 19.24 0.83 4.00
N LEU A 17 19.24 1.82 3.09
CA LEU A 17 20.26 1.92 2.05
C LEU A 17 21.66 2.19 2.63
N GLN A 18 21.78 3.09 3.61
CA GLN A 18 23.04 3.40 4.28
C GLN A 18 23.63 2.16 4.98
N GLN A 19 22.79 1.38 5.65
CA GLN A 19 23.20 0.13 6.29
C GLN A 19 23.76 -0.85 5.26
N ASN A 20 23.06 -1.05 4.14
CA ASN A 20 23.52 -1.94 3.07
C ASN A 20 24.84 -1.46 2.44
N ILE A 21 25.04 -0.14 2.29
CA ILE A 21 26.32 0.42 1.84
C ILE A 21 27.44 0.11 2.83
N GLN A 22 27.20 0.31 4.13
CA GLN A 22 28.19 0.07 5.19
C GLN A 22 28.63 -1.40 5.22
N PHE A 23 27.70 -2.34 5.04
CA PHE A 23 27.99 -3.77 5.03
C PHE A 23 28.35 -4.33 3.65
N GLN A 24 28.44 -3.47 2.61
CA GLN A 24 28.64 -3.88 1.21
C GLN A 24 27.67 -4.99 0.77
N ALA A 25 26.44 -4.93 1.28
CA ALA A 25 25.41 -5.92 1.01
C ALA A 25 24.63 -5.55 -0.26
N ASN A 26 24.23 -6.58 -1.00
CA ASN A 26 23.35 -6.41 -2.15
C ASN A 26 21.93 -6.10 -1.68
N VAL A 27 21.29 -5.14 -2.34
CA VAL A 27 19.89 -4.78 -2.09
C VAL A 27 19.01 -5.49 -3.12
N GLU A 28 18.03 -6.23 -2.63
CA GLU A 28 16.97 -6.79 -3.47
C GLU A 28 15.94 -5.67 -3.75
N VAL A 29 16.05 -5.07 -4.93
CA VAL A 29 15.32 -3.84 -5.29
C VAL A 29 13.82 -4.07 -5.44
N HIS A 30 13.37 -5.25 -5.89
CA HIS A 30 11.96 -5.52 -6.08
C HIS A 30 11.22 -5.54 -4.74
N GLY A 31 11.68 -6.33 -3.78
CA GLY A 31 11.14 -6.41 -2.43
C GLY A 31 11.22 -5.09 -1.69
N LEU A 32 12.32 -4.34 -1.86
CA LEU A 32 12.45 -3.00 -1.29
C LEU A 32 11.36 -2.06 -1.84
N ILE A 33 11.14 -2.04 -3.15
CA ILE A 33 10.12 -1.18 -3.76
C ILE A 33 8.71 -1.64 -3.36
N ASN A 34 8.45 -2.94 -3.25
CA ASN A 34 7.18 -3.44 -2.72
C ASN A 34 6.96 -2.93 -1.29
N ALA A 35 7.97 -3.02 -0.41
CA ALA A 35 7.87 -2.48 0.95
C ALA A 35 7.62 -0.95 0.95
N ILE A 36 8.34 -0.18 0.11
CA ILE A 36 8.10 1.27 -0.04
C ILE A 36 6.65 1.54 -0.43
N ALA A 37 6.14 0.87 -1.47
CA ALA A 37 4.78 1.10 -1.95
C ALA A 37 3.73 0.67 -0.92
N MET A 38 3.97 -0.41 -0.18
CA MET A 38 3.12 -0.83 0.94
C MET A 38 3.16 0.15 2.10
N ASP A 39 4.26 0.86 2.37
CA ASP A 39 4.27 1.87 3.42
C ASP A 39 3.61 3.18 2.96
N PHE A 40 3.77 3.55 1.68
CA PHE A 40 3.21 4.79 1.14
C PHE A 40 1.70 4.75 0.98
N VAL A 41 1.17 3.66 0.45
CA VAL A 41 -0.23 3.59 0.02
C VAL A 41 -1.21 3.62 1.20
N PRO A 42 -1.11 2.73 2.21
CA PRO A 42 -1.88 2.80 3.44
C PRO A 42 -1.64 4.09 4.22
N ALA A 43 -0.40 4.60 4.30
CA ALA A 43 -0.14 5.87 4.98
C ALA A 43 -0.86 7.05 4.30
N TYR A 44 -0.99 7.03 2.97
CA TYR A 44 -1.77 8.03 2.24
C TYR A 44 -3.27 7.91 2.53
N ILE A 45 -3.80 6.69 2.63
CA ILE A 45 -5.24 6.45 2.80
C ILE A 45 -5.69 6.71 4.25
N PHE A 46 -4.96 6.12 5.20
CA PHE A 46 -5.32 5.99 6.61
C PHE A 46 -4.44 6.82 7.56
N GLY A 47 -3.48 7.57 7.01
CA GLY A 47 -2.48 8.28 7.79
C GLY A 47 -1.30 7.37 8.15
N LEU A 48 -0.13 7.98 8.38
CA LEU A 48 1.11 7.28 8.71
C LEU A 48 0.98 6.44 9.98
N ALA A 49 0.24 6.93 10.98
CA ALA A 49 0.01 6.23 12.25
C ALA A 49 -0.81 4.93 12.11
N SER A 50 -1.59 4.80 11.03
CA SER A 50 -2.43 3.63 10.74
C SER A 50 -1.90 2.82 9.55
N GLY A 51 -0.76 3.23 8.96
CA GLY A 51 -0.13 2.57 7.83
C GLY A 51 0.75 1.40 8.23
N THR A 52 1.49 0.85 7.26
CA THR A 52 2.47 -0.21 7.52
C THR A 52 3.87 0.36 7.76
N ASN A 53 4.76 -0.52 8.25
CA ASN A 53 6.18 -0.22 8.40
C ASN A 53 7.05 -1.38 7.86
N PHE A 54 6.76 -1.81 6.64
CA PHE A 54 7.39 -2.96 5.98
C PHE A 54 8.84 -2.71 5.61
N LEU A 55 9.28 -1.45 5.47
CA LEU A 55 10.68 -1.12 5.26
C LEU A 55 11.57 -1.48 6.46
N GLU A 56 11.05 -1.34 7.67
CA GLU A 56 11.78 -1.65 8.90
C GLU A 56 11.43 -3.05 9.44
N ASP A 57 10.17 -3.48 9.32
CA ASP A 57 9.68 -4.79 9.74
C ASP A 57 9.65 -5.81 8.59
N ILE A 58 10.85 -6.25 8.19
CA ILE A 58 11.04 -7.22 7.10
C ILE A 58 10.34 -8.57 7.35
N PRO A 59 10.34 -9.15 8.57
CA PRO A 59 9.59 -10.39 8.84
C PRO A 59 8.10 -10.26 8.55
N THR A 60 7.44 -9.21 9.07
CA THR A 60 6.01 -8.97 8.84
C THR A 60 5.72 -8.72 7.37
N ALA A 61 6.55 -7.91 6.71
CA ALA A 61 6.43 -7.66 5.26
C ALA A 61 6.49 -8.97 4.46
N ARG A 62 7.45 -9.84 4.76
CA ARG A 62 7.63 -11.13 4.08
C ARG A 62 6.43 -12.06 4.27
N ASP A 63 5.94 -12.16 5.50
CA ASP A 63 4.78 -12.99 5.81
C ASP A 63 3.52 -12.47 5.11
N TRP A 64 3.34 -11.15 5.09
CA TRP A 64 2.25 -10.49 4.37
C TRP A 64 2.32 -10.77 2.87
N PHE A 65 3.48 -10.56 2.23
CA PHE A 65 3.65 -10.82 0.79
C PHE A 65 3.42 -12.29 0.44
N ARG A 66 3.86 -13.22 1.30
CA ARG A 66 3.59 -14.66 1.11
C ARG A 66 2.10 -14.96 1.12
N VAL A 67 1.36 -14.41 2.10
CA VAL A 67 -0.10 -14.60 2.19
C VAL A 67 -0.78 -13.96 0.98
N TYR A 68 -0.42 -12.73 0.64
CA TYR A 68 -0.96 -12.01 -0.50
C TYR A 68 -0.80 -12.80 -1.80
N GLN A 69 0.42 -13.24 -2.13
CA GLN A 69 0.74 -13.98 -3.34
C GLN A 69 0.08 -15.37 -3.39
N SER A 70 -0.14 -16.02 -2.24
CA SER A 70 -0.78 -17.34 -2.20
C SER A 70 -2.21 -17.36 -2.75
N ARG A 71 -2.86 -16.19 -2.86
CA ARG A 71 -4.21 -16.01 -3.40
C ARG A 71 -4.24 -15.91 -4.93
N LYS A 72 -3.14 -15.43 -5.54
CA LYS A 72 -3.04 -15.14 -6.98
C LYS A 72 -3.49 -16.30 -7.89
N PRO A 73 -3.09 -17.56 -7.65
CA PRO A 73 -3.52 -18.68 -8.50
C PRO A 73 -5.04 -18.89 -8.51
N PHE A 74 -5.76 -18.39 -7.51
CA PHE A 74 -7.20 -18.58 -7.37
C PHE A 74 -8.04 -17.37 -7.78
N GLU A 75 -7.42 -16.20 -8.05
CA GLU A 75 -8.11 -14.96 -8.43
C GLU A 75 -9.06 -15.17 -9.63
N PHE A 76 -8.61 -15.95 -10.62
CA PHE A 76 -9.41 -16.29 -11.80
C PHE A 76 -10.74 -16.94 -11.44
N PHE A 77 -10.76 -17.85 -10.45
CA PHE A 77 -11.96 -18.60 -10.08
C PHE A 77 -13.05 -17.70 -9.48
N TYR A 78 -12.67 -16.58 -8.85
CA TYR A 78 -13.64 -15.59 -8.36
C TYR A 78 -14.35 -14.83 -9.49
N GLN A 79 -13.76 -14.77 -10.70
CA GLN A 79 -14.35 -14.11 -11.87
C GLN A 79 -15.35 -15.01 -12.62
N VAL A 80 -15.39 -16.30 -12.30
CA VAL A 80 -16.21 -17.33 -12.99
C VAL A 80 -17.14 -18.05 -12.00
N PRO A 81 -18.08 -17.32 -11.35
CA PRO A 81 -18.90 -17.83 -10.24
C PRO A 81 -19.76 -19.05 -10.59
N ARG A 82 -20.18 -19.17 -11.86
CA ARG A 82 -20.95 -20.34 -12.33
C ARG A 82 -20.10 -21.62 -12.32
N MET A 83 -18.83 -21.52 -12.71
CA MET A 83 -17.92 -22.66 -12.74
C MET A 83 -17.54 -23.09 -11.31
N THR A 84 -17.28 -22.13 -10.42
CA THR A 84 -17.00 -22.44 -9.01
C THR A 84 -18.19 -23.02 -8.29
N TYR A 85 -19.41 -22.54 -8.57
CA TYR A 85 -20.64 -23.15 -8.05
C TYR A 85 -20.80 -24.60 -8.50
N LEU A 86 -20.63 -24.87 -9.81
CA LEU A 86 -20.71 -26.22 -10.35
C LEU A 86 -19.66 -27.15 -9.74
N ALA A 87 -18.42 -26.69 -9.63
CA ALA A 87 -17.35 -27.46 -9.00
C ALA A 87 -17.62 -27.73 -7.52
N LYS A 88 -18.18 -26.76 -6.78
CA LYS A 88 -18.60 -26.95 -5.38
C LYS A 88 -19.71 -28.00 -5.27
N MET A 89 -20.68 -27.98 -6.17
CA MET A 89 -21.73 -29.01 -6.25
C MET A 89 -21.15 -30.39 -6.52
N LEU A 90 -20.14 -30.48 -7.39
CA LEU A 90 -19.42 -31.71 -7.73
C LEU A 90 -18.30 -32.08 -6.72
N LYS A 91 -18.15 -31.32 -5.62
CA LYS A 91 -17.09 -31.48 -4.61
C LYS A 91 -15.66 -31.46 -5.16
N ILE A 92 -15.44 -30.76 -6.28
CA ILE A 92 -14.12 -30.53 -6.86
C ILE A 92 -13.49 -29.30 -6.19
N PRO A 93 -12.32 -29.42 -5.54
CA PRO A 93 -11.67 -28.32 -4.84
C PRO A 93 -10.93 -27.38 -5.81
N LEU A 94 -11.66 -26.57 -6.58
CA LEU A 94 -11.07 -25.56 -7.48
C LEU A 94 -10.32 -24.46 -6.74
N ILE A 95 -10.85 -24.04 -5.59
CA ILE A 95 -10.23 -23.09 -4.69
C ILE A 95 -9.78 -23.86 -3.47
N SER A 96 -8.51 -23.73 -3.12
CA SER A 96 -7.99 -24.42 -1.95
C SER A 96 -8.44 -23.75 -0.64
N LYS A 97 -8.63 -24.55 0.41
CA LYS A 97 -9.02 -24.08 1.75
C LYS A 97 -8.02 -23.08 2.35
N TRP A 98 -6.74 -23.16 1.99
CA TRP A 98 -5.76 -22.16 2.45
C TRP A 98 -5.99 -20.78 1.82
N SER A 99 -6.59 -20.72 0.63
CA SER A 99 -6.93 -19.46 -0.05
C SER A 99 -8.01 -18.71 0.71
N ASP A 100 -9.00 -19.42 1.26
CA ASP A 100 -10.04 -18.81 2.11
C ASP A 100 -9.42 -18.22 3.38
N LYS A 101 -8.49 -18.95 4.02
CA LYS A 101 -7.74 -18.44 5.17
C LYS A 101 -6.91 -17.20 4.80
N ALA A 102 -6.24 -17.21 3.65
CA ALA A 102 -5.45 -16.08 3.17
C ALA A 102 -6.34 -14.84 2.91
N ASN A 103 -7.54 -15.02 2.34
CA ASN A 103 -8.50 -13.92 2.18
C ASN A 103 -8.95 -13.35 3.52
N GLN A 104 -9.26 -14.20 4.50
CA GLN A 104 -9.64 -13.74 5.84
C GLN A 104 -8.51 -12.94 6.52
N VAL A 105 -7.26 -13.38 6.38
CA VAL A 105 -6.11 -12.64 6.91
C VAL A 105 -6.02 -11.24 6.28
N MET A 106 -6.24 -11.14 4.96
CA MET A 106 -6.19 -9.87 4.23
C MET A 106 -7.37 -8.94 4.58
N GLU A 107 -8.57 -9.50 4.74
CA GLU A 107 -9.75 -8.76 5.16
C GLU A 107 -9.59 -8.22 6.59
N ASN A 108 -9.11 -9.05 7.52
CA ASN A 108 -8.83 -8.64 8.89
C ASN A 108 -7.77 -7.53 8.93
N TRP A 109 -6.70 -7.65 8.16
CA TRP A 109 -5.67 -6.61 8.04
C TRP A 109 -6.26 -5.27 7.55
N GLY A 110 -7.16 -5.30 6.56
CA GLY A 110 -7.86 -4.11 6.09
C GLY A 110 -8.77 -3.49 7.15
N LEU A 111 -9.50 -4.32 7.91
CA LEU A 111 -10.36 -3.90 9.00
C LEU A 111 -9.56 -3.26 10.15
N GLU A 112 -8.43 -3.86 10.52
CA GLU A 112 -7.53 -3.31 11.54
C GLU A 112 -7.06 -1.90 11.18
N MET A 113 -6.67 -1.66 9.92
CA MET A 113 -6.27 -0.32 9.47
C MET A 113 -7.42 0.69 9.54
N ILE A 114 -8.64 0.26 9.21
CA ILE A 114 -9.84 1.10 9.35
C ILE A 114 -10.07 1.44 10.84
N ASP A 115 -10.02 0.45 11.72
CA ASP A 115 -10.17 0.63 13.17
C ASP A 115 -9.10 1.57 13.75
N TYR A 116 -7.87 1.53 13.23
CA TYR A 116 -6.84 2.49 13.59
C TYR A 116 -7.13 3.89 13.04
N ALA A 117 -7.52 4.01 11.77
CA ALA A 117 -7.85 5.29 11.15
C ALA A 117 -9.01 6.00 11.86
N GLU A 118 -10.01 5.25 12.33
CA GLU A 118 -11.13 5.76 13.14
C GLU A 118 -10.65 6.54 14.37
N LYS A 119 -9.60 6.05 15.05
CA LYS A 119 -9.02 6.70 16.24
C LYS A 119 -8.41 8.06 15.92
N PHE A 120 -8.02 8.30 14.67
CA PHE A 120 -7.38 9.53 14.21
C PHE A 120 -8.28 10.42 13.35
N LEU A 121 -9.57 10.13 13.22
CA LEU A 121 -10.50 10.95 12.40
C LEU A 121 -10.58 12.42 12.83
N ALA A 122 -10.50 12.67 14.13
CA ALA A 122 -10.50 14.01 14.71
C ALA A 122 -9.12 14.67 14.69
N SER A 123 -8.05 13.93 14.37
CA SER A 123 -6.71 14.47 14.29
C SER A 123 -6.59 15.45 13.12
N THR A 124 -5.81 16.51 13.35
CA THR A 124 -5.38 17.48 12.34
C THR A 124 -3.88 17.41 12.08
N ASP A 125 -3.17 16.46 12.72
CA ASP A 125 -1.76 16.22 12.46
C ASP A 125 -1.60 15.65 11.04
N PRO A 126 -0.87 16.32 10.13
CA PRO A 126 -0.66 15.84 8.77
C PRO A 126 -0.02 14.46 8.65
N ALA A 127 0.64 13.96 9.70
CA ALA A 127 1.16 12.59 9.74
C ALA A 127 0.09 11.56 10.11
N CYS A 128 -0.82 11.91 11.02
CA CYS A 128 -1.80 10.95 11.58
C CYS A 128 -3.18 11.06 10.94
N GLU A 129 -3.51 12.18 10.29
CA GLU A 129 -4.84 12.41 9.73
C GLU A 129 -5.12 11.45 8.55
N PRO A 130 -6.20 10.64 8.63
CA PRO A 130 -6.58 9.71 7.58
C PRO A 130 -7.35 10.44 6.46
N VAL A 131 -6.68 11.34 5.73
CA VAL A 131 -7.33 12.32 4.84
C VAL A 131 -8.27 11.69 3.81
N VAL A 132 -7.83 10.63 3.12
CA VAL A 132 -8.64 9.97 2.09
C VAL A 132 -9.80 9.22 2.72
N TYR A 133 -9.53 8.41 3.75
CA TYR A 133 -10.57 7.67 4.46
C TYR A 133 -11.64 8.59 5.06
N LYS A 134 -11.21 9.70 5.69
CA LYS A 134 -12.09 10.75 6.23
C LYS A 134 -12.99 11.33 5.14
N GLN A 135 -12.44 11.62 3.96
CA GLN A 135 -13.21 12.11 2.82
C GLN A 135 -14.24 11.09 2.33
N VAL A 136 -13.85 9.82 2.16
CA VAL A 136 -14.76 8.73 1.75
C VAL A 136 -15.89 8.57 2.75
N LYS A 137 -15.58 8.48 4.05
CA LYS A 137 -16.57 8.37 5.14
C LYS A 137 -17.54 9.54 5.14
N GLN A 138 -17.06 10.77 5.01
CA GLN A 138 -17.89 11.97 4.92
C GLN A 138 -18.78 11.99 3.67
N SER A 139 -18.28 11.55 2.51
CA SER A 139 -19.06 11.45 1.28
C SER A 139 -20.19 10.43 1.38
N LEU A 140 -19.97 9.32 2.09
CA LEU A 140 -20.99 8.29 2.35
C LEU A 140 -22.05 8.78 3.34
N LEU A 141 -21.64 9.43 4.43
CA LEU A 141 -22.54 10.06 5.41
C LEU A 141 -23.48 11.09 4.77
N LYS A 142 -23.05 11.77 3.70
CA LYS A 142 -23.90 12.71 2.95
C LYS A 142 -24.94 12.05 2.05
N LYS A 143 -24.69 10.82 1.59
CA LYS A 143 -25.55 10.10 0.63
C LYS A 143 -26.59 9.20 1.31
N LEU A 144 -26.34 8.78 2.55
CA LEU A 144 -27.23 7.90 3.30
C LEU A 144 -28.06 8.74 4.29
N THR A 145 -29.38 8.55 4.30
CA THR A 145 -30.28 9.14 5.30
C THR A 145 -29.88 8.67 6.70
N ARG A 146 -29.98 9.56 7.70
CA ARG A 146 -29.48 9.35 9.08
C ARG A 146 -30.12 8.18 9.85
N ASP A 147 -31.13 7.51 9.29
CA ASP A 147 -31.97 6.58 10.02
C ASP A 147 -31.32 5.22 10.32
N ASN A 148 -30.12 4.91 9.80
CA ASN A 148 -29.40 3.67 10.11
C ASN A 148 -27.88 3.86 10.21
N LEU A 149 -27.39 4.40 11.34
CA LEU A 149 -25.96 4.64 11.57
C LEU A 149 -25.09 3.38 11.38
N GLU A 150 -25.56 2.23 11.85
CA GLU A 150 -24.87 0.94 11.69
C GLU A 150 -24.71 0.52 10.21
N VAL A 151 -25.73 0.79 9.38
CA VAL A 151 -25.67 0.50 7.94
C VAL A 151 -24.66 1.43 7.27
N ILE A 152 -24.54 2.67 7.73
CA ILE A 152 -23.55 3.63 7.22
C ILE A 152 -22.13 3.16 7.56
N GLU A 153 -21.87 2.77 8.81
CA GLU A 153 -20.55 2.29 9.25
C GLU A 153 -20.13 1.00 8.53
N ALA A 154 -21.05 0.04 8.40
CA ALA A 154 -20.80 -1.18 7.65
C ALA A 154 -20.54 -0.90 6.15
N THR A 155 -21.25 0.07 5.57
CA THR A 155 -21.06 0.46 4.17
C THR A 155 -19.74 1.20 3.97
N ALA A 156 -19.38 2.12 4.87
CA ALA A 156 -18.11 2.84 4.83
C ALA A 156 -16.92 1.91 4.98
N SER A 157 -17.01 0.95 5.91
CA SER A 157 -15.98 -0.09 6.09
C SER A 157 -15.82 -0.94 4.83
N ARG A 158 -16.93 -1.38 4.22
CA ARG A 158 -16.90 -2.17 2.97
C ARG A 158 -16.34 -1.41 1.77
N VAL A 159 -16.71 -0.13 1.61
CA VAL A 159 -16.16 0.71 0.53
C VAL A 159 -14.67 0.93 0.75
N SER A 160 -14.27 1.23 1.98
CA SER A 160 -12.87 1.47 2.32
C SER A 160 -12.02 0.20 2.16
N LEU A 161 -12.51 -0.96 2.59
CA LEU A 161 -11.86 -2.27 2.34
C LEU A 161 -11.65 -2.52 0.84
N ARG A 162 -12.65 -2.22 0.01
CA ARG A 162 -12.52 -2.31 -1.44
C ARG A 162 -11.47 -1.35 -1.98
N ASP A 163 -11.42 -0.13 -1.46
CA ASP A 163 -10.40 0.85 -1.84
C ASP A 163 -8.99 0.36 -1.43
N VAL A 164 -8.85 -0.26 -0.24
CA VAL A 164 -7.61 -0.93 0.19
C VAL A 164 -7.22 -2.04 -0.76
N ASP A 165 -8.15 -2.89 -1.20
CA ASP A 165 -7.84 -3.97 -2.14
C ASP A 165 -7.34 -3.42 -3.48
N HIS A 166 -8.00 -2.38 -4.01
CA HIS A 166 -7.56 -1.71 -5.24
C HIS A 166 -6.19 -1.04 -5.06
N LEU A 167 -5.95 -0.43 -3.90
CA LEU A 167 -4.71 0.28 -3.61
C LEU A 167 -3.55 -0.69 -3.31
N ALA A 168 -3.81 -1.82 -2.68
CA ALA A 168 -2.87 -2.93 -2.54
C ALA A 168 -2.53 -3.58 -3.89
N ALA A 169 -3.50 -3.66 -4.83
CA ALA A 169 -3.21 -4.06 -6.21
C ALA A 169 -2.36 -3.02 -6.96
N ASN A 170 -2.58 -1.72 -6.70
CA ASN A 170 -1.75 -0.65 -7.26
C ASN A 170 -0.30 -0.70 -6.77
N HIS A 171 -0.07 -1.18 -5.55
CA HIS A 171 1.27 -1.41 -5.02
C HIS A 171 2.07 -2.35 -5.96
N GLU A 172 1.51 -3.48 -6.40
CA GLU A 172 2.24 -4.44 -7.24
C GLU A 172 2.61 -3.84 -8.59
N THR A 173 1.66 -3.13 -9.22
CA THR A 173 1.89 -2.51 -10.53
C THR A 173 2.98 -1.45 -10.45
N SER A 174 2.92 -0.61 -9.41
CA SER A 174 3.93 0.42 -9.16
C SER A 174 5.28 -0.19 -8.84
N ALA A 175 5.29 -1.28 -8.06
CA ALA A 175 6.52 -1.98 -7.70
C ALA A 175 7.21 -2.59 -8.91
N VAL A 176 6.46 -3.25 -9.80
CA VAL A 176 6.99 -3.77 -11.06
C VAL A 176 7.55 -2.64 -11.93
N ALA A 177 6.78 -1.57 -12.17
CA ALA A 177 7.21 -0.46 -13.02
C ALA A 177 8.50 0.20 -12.49
N LEU A 178 8.55 0.49 -11.19
CA LEU A 178 9.73 1.08 -10.56
C LEU A 178 10.92 0.11 -10.53
N THR A 179 10.69 -1.19 -10.40
CA THR A 179 11.77 -2.20 -10.47
C THR A 179 12.43 -2.17 -11.84
N TYR A 180 11.64 -2.19 -12.92
CA TYR A 180 12.17 -2.07 -14.27
C TYR A 180 12.85 -0.73 -14.52
N PHE A 181 12.28 0.36 -14.02
CA PHE A 181 12.92 1.67 -14.07
C PHE A 181 14.30 1.68 -13.42
N HIS A 182 14.44 1.13 -12.21
CA HIS A 182 15.75 1.02 -11.53
C HIS A 182 16.72 0.11 -12.28
N ARG A 183 16.23 -0.98 -12.88
CA ARG A 183 17.03 -1.86 -13.73
C ARG A 183 17.57 -1.15 -14.98
N GLU A 184 16.76 -0.31 -15.62
CA GLU A 184 17.22 0.45 -16.79
C GLU A 184 18.21 1.54 -16.39
N LEU A 185 17.98 2.22 -15.26
CA LEU A 185 18.94 3.21 -14.74
C LEU A 185 20.29 2.60 -14.36
N SER A 186 20.31 1.39 -13.78
CA SER A 186 21.57 0.73 -13.41
C SER A 186 22.39 0.30 -14.62
N ARG A 187 21.74 0.13 -15.78
CA ARG A 187 22.39 -0.23 -17.05
C ARG A 187 22.78 0.98 -17.90
N ASN A 188 22.22 2.15 -17.62
CA ASN A 188 22.46 3.37 -18.39
C ASN A 188 22.93 4.52 -17.46
N PRO A 189 24.21 4.49 -17.01
CA PRO A 189 24.73 5.51 -16.08
C PRO A 189 24.67 6.94 -16.61
N ASP A 190 24.80 7.12 -17.94
CA ASP A 190 24.72 8.44 -18.57
C ASP A 190 23.33 9.08 -18.40
N LEU A 191 22.27 8.29 -18.64
CA LEU A 191 20.88 8.71 -18.42
C LEU A 191 20.63 9.00 -16.93
N GLN A 192 21.16 8.18 -16.04
CA GLN A 192 21.06 8.43 -14.60
C GLN A 192 21.74 9.76 -14.21
N GLY A 193 22.91 10.05 -14.80
CA GLY A 193 23.63 11.30 -14.59
C GLY A 193 22.91 12.52 -15.15
N GLU A 194 22.20 12.38 -16.27
CA GLU A 194 21.37 13.45 -16.84
C GLU A 194 20.13 13.73 -15.96
N LEU A 195 19.43 12.69 -15.51
CA LEU A 195 18.28 12.83 -14.60
C LEU A 195 18.67 13.51 -13.28
N ARG A 196 19.85 13.21 -12.71
CA ARG A 196 20.36 13.90 -11.53
C ARG A 196 20.59 15.39 -11.79
N ARG A 197 21.23 15.72 -12.91
CA ARG A 197 21.45 17.12 -13.33
C ARG A 197 20.14 17.89 -13.51
N ILE A 198 19.13 17.26 -14.12
CA ILE A 198 17.79 17.83 -14.28
C ILE A 198 17.17 18.07 -12.89
N GLY A 199 17.23 17.08 -12.00
CA GLY A 199 16.74 17.20 -10.62
C GLY A 199 17.36 18.38 -9.87
N ASP A 200 18.69 18.49 -9.90
CA ASP A 200 19.42 19.58 -9.25
C ASP A 200 19.03 20.96 -9.81
N ALA A 201 18.83 21.07 -11.13
CA ALA A 201 18.39 22.30 -11.77
C ALA A 201 16.97 22.69 -11.33
N PHE A 202 16.05 21.72 -11.22
CA PHE A 202 14.69 21.95 -10.70
C PHE A 202 14.69 22.40 -9.24
N THR A 203 15.53 21.83 -8.38
CA THR A 203 15.62 22.23 -6.96
C THR A 203 16.21 23.63 -6.82
N LYS A 204 17.24 23.98 -7.60
CA LYS A 204 17.83 25.32 -7.60
C LYS A 204 16.86 26.40 -8.08
N ASN A 205 16.09 26.13 -9.14
CA ASN A 205 15.11 27.09 -9.67
C ASN A 205 13.86 27.28 -8.81
N ASN A 206 13.56 26.33 -7.92
CA ASN A 206 12.41 26.40 -7.00
C ASN A 206 12.82 26.64 -5.54
N SER A 207 14.09 26.95 -5.27
CA SER A 207 14.51 27.41 -3.95
C SER A 207 13.89 28.79 -3.73
N PRO A 208 13.12 29.02 -2.65
CA PRO A 208 12.60 30.35 -2.37
C PRO A 208 13.79 31.29 -2.24
N ILE A 209 13.79 32.37 -3.03
CA ILE A 209 14.74 33.46 -2.87
C ILE A 209 14.56 33.93 -1.42
N SER A 210 15.51 33.56 -0.55
CA SER A 210 15.51 34.06 0.83
C SER A 210 15.61 35.59 0.79
N PRO A 211 14.80 36.32 1.57
CA PRO A 211 15.02 37.75 1.79
C PRO A 211 16.33 38.01 2.53
#